data_AF-A0A967D9J6-F1
#
_entry.id   AF-A0A967D9J6-F1
#
_cell.length_a   1.000
_cell.length_b   1.000
_cell.length_c   1.000
_cell.angle_alpha   90.00
_cell.angle_beta   90.00
_cell.angle_gamma   90.00
#
_symmetry.space_group_name_H-M   'P 1'
#
loop_
_entity.id
_entity.type
_entity.pdbx_description
1 polymer ?
#
loop_
_entity_poly.entity_id
_entity_poly.type
_entity_poly.pdbx_seq_one_letter_code
_entity_poly.pdbx_strand_id
1 'polypeptide(L)'
;MNHPPLLLELFTEELPPKSLKRLGESLSQSIYESLKKAQLLSASSTYQSFASPRRLAVLISDVLDQAPDYPVREKLLPLSIAFDAQGKPSQALTKKLVSLGHPDTPLDQLERSGEGKNEALYLNTIATGARLESALQQALIAAIDHLPIAKMMHYQITVPSGAIEEVQFARPVHRIIALHGSKTLAIHALGIDASKQTEGHRFLSSGMMTIRDAQQYESQLESAKVIASFGKRRAYIESELQKAAKGLRVLMPDALLDEVTALVEYPAIYSC
;
A
#
# COMPACT_ATOMS: atom_id res chain seq x y z
N MET A 1 -4.17 -20.15 -8.48
CA MET A 1 -3.34 -19.48 -9.51
C MET A 1 -2.50 -18.45 -8.76
N ASN A 2 -1.24 -18.24 -9.12
CA ASN A 2 -0.39 -17.27 -8.43
C ASN A 2 -0.55 -15.92 -9.14
N HIS A 3 -1.14 -14.93 -8.46
CA HIS A 3 -1.35 -13.61 -8.99
C HIS A 3 -0.04 -12.79 -8.97
N PRO A 4 0.09 -11.75 -9.80
CA PRO A 4 1.31 -10.94 -9.81
C PRO A 4 1.55 -10.27 -8.43
N PRO A 5 2.81 -9.99 -8.06
CA PRO A 5 3.10 -9.30 -6.82
C PRO A 5 2.90 -7.79 -6.96
N LEU A 6 2.59 -7.13 -5.86
CA LEU A 6 2.53 -5.68 -5.77
C LEU A 6 3.81 -5.12 -5.17
N LEU A 7 4.43 -4.14 -5.84
CA LEU A 7 5.51 -3.32 -5.30
C LEU A 7 5.02 -1.88 -5.11
N LEU A 8 5.32 -1.31 -3.93
CA LEU A 8 5.17 0.10 -3.64
C LEU A 8 6.48 0.63 -3.05
N GLU A 9 6.99 1.75 -3.57
CA GLU A 9 8.17 2.46 -3.03
C GLU A 9 7.88 3.95 -2.88
N LEU A 10 8.32 4.53 -1.76
CA LEU A 10 8.53 5.96 -1.57
C LEU A 10 10.04 6.22 -1.56
N PHE A 11 10.56 6.90 -2.58
CA PHE A 11 11.94 7.34 -2.66
C PHE A 11 12.06 8.79 -2.19
N THR A 12 12.94 9.06 -1.22
CA THR A 12 12.98 10.29 -0.42
C THR A 12 14.39 10.85 -0.27
N GLU A 13 14.53 12.02 0.34
CA GLU A 13 15.79 12.40 0.99
C GLU A 13 16.06 11.56 2.25
N GLU A 14 17.19 11.80 2.94
CA GLU A 14 17.63 11.04 4.12
C GLU A 14 16.64 11.05 5.29
N LEU A 15 15.96 9.92 5.45
CA LEU A 15 15.05 9.63 6.54
C LEU A 15 15.78 9.57 7.88
N PRO A 16 15.12 9.91 9.00
CA PRO A 16 15.74 9.87 10.31
C PRO A 16 16.15 8.43 10.69
N PRO A 17 17.43 8.16 11.00
CA PRO A 17 17.93 6.78 11.14
C PRO A 17 17.28 6.04 12.32
N LYS A 18 17.02 6.75 13.43
CA LYS A 18 16.40 6.18 14.63
C LYS A 18 14.98 5.64 14.41
N SER A 19 14.25 6.18 13.43
CA SER A 19 12.87 5.75 13.12
C SER A 19 12.77 4.94 11.84
N LEU A 20 13.85 4.82 11.04
CA LEU A 20 13.81 4.27 9.69
C LEU A 20 13.15 2.88 9.64
N LYS A 21 13.63 1.94 10.47
CA LYS A 21 13.12 0.57 10.52
C LYS A 21 11.61 0.54 10.84
N ARG A 22 11.21 1.27 11.89
CA ARG A 22 9.81 1.38 12.32
C ARG A 22 8.92 2.00 11.24
N LEU A 23 9.41 3.00 10.51
CA LEU A 23 8.67 3.62 9.40
C LEU A 23 8.43 2.62 8.27
N GLY A 24 9.45 1.85 7.88
CA GLY A 24 9.33 0.81 6.85
C GLY A 24 8.34 -0.28 7.25
N GLU A 25 8.45 -0.79 8.48
CA GLU A 25 7.55 -1.81 9.02
C GLU A 25 6.11 -1.29 9.08
N SER A 26 5.89 -0.07 9.60
CA SER A 26 4.57 0.54 9.73
C SER A 26 3.90 0.80 8.38
N LEU A 27 4.64 1.32 7.38
CA LEU A 27 4.12 1.50 6.03
C LEU A 27 3.70 0.15 5.45
N SER A 28 4.61 -0.83 5.50
CA SER A 28 4.40 -2.15 4.89
C SER A 28 3.21 -2.87 5.49
N GLN A 29 3.10 -2.87 6.82
CA GLN A 29 2.00 -3.48 7.55
C GLN A 29 0.67 -2.78 7.24
N SER A 30 0.64 -1.45 7.22
CA SER A 30 -0.59 -0.68 6.94
C SER A 30 -1.13 -0.95 5.54
N ILE A 31 -0.26 -1.00 4.52
CA ILE A 31 -0.65 -1.35 3.16
C ILE A 31 -1.17 -2.79 3.10
N TYR A 32 -0.43 -3.74 3.68
CA TYR A 32 -0.80 -5.14 3.67
C TYR A 32 -2.17 -5.39 4.31
N GLU A 33 -2.40 -4.87 5.52
CA GLU A 33 -3.69 -5.04 6.22
C GLU A 33 -4.83 -4.33 5.50
N SER A 34 -4.59 -3.18 4.85
CA SER A 34 -5.61 -2.49 4.06
C SER A 34 -6.04 -3.31 2.84
N LEU A 35 -5.08 -3.89 2.09
CA LEU A 35 -5.39 -4.74 0.94
C LEU A 35 -6.05 -6.06 1.37
N LYS A 36 -5.63 -6.62 2.52
CA LYS A 36 -6.28 -7.79 3.11
C LYS A 36 -7.75 -7.51 3.43
N LYS A 37 -8.03 -6.37 4.07
CA LYS A 37 -9.40 -5.93 4.39
C LYS A 37 -10.23 -5.70 3.13
N ALA A 38 -9.60 -5.22 2.06
CA ALA A 38 -10.22 -5.08 0.74
C ALA A 38 -10.39 -6.42 -0.02
N GLN A 39 -10.04 -7.55 0.60
CA GLN A 39 -10.11 -8.91 0.01
C GLN A 39 -9.28 -9.06 -1.27
N LEU A 40 -8.20 -8.29 -1.39
CA LEU A 40 -7.28 -8.35 -2.54
C LEU A 40 -6.12 -9.32 -2.32
N LEU A 41 -6.00 -9.89 -1.12
CA LEU A 41 -4.92 -10.81 -0.75
C LEU A 41 -5.49 -12.21 -0.55
N SER A 42 -4.71 -13.20 -0.96
CA SER A 42 -5.00 -14.61 -0.70
C SER A 42 -4.49 -15.03 0.68
N ALA A 43 -4.84 -16.24 1.11
CA ALA A 43 -4.29 -16.82 2.33
C ALA A 43 -2.77 -17.09 2.26
N SER A 44 -2.20 -17.16 1.05
CA SER A 44 -0.77 -17.36 0.82
C SER A 44 0.01 -16.06 0.60
N SER A 45 -0.66 -14.92 0.50
CA SER A 45 0.01 -13.63 0.37
C SER A 45 0.92 -13.37 1.57
N THR A 46 2.12 -12.92 1.29
CA THR A 46 3.13 -12.49 2.26
C THR A 46 3.67 -11.13 1.83
N TYR A 47 4.30 -10.40 2.74
CA TYR A 47 4.97 -9.16 2.38
C TYR A 47 6.40 -9.11 2.91
N GLN A 48 7.24 -8.39 2.17
CA GLN A 48 8.59 -8.03 2.56
C GLN A 48 8.69 -6.52 2.68
N SER A 49 9.14 -6.05 3.84
CA SER A 49 9.42 -4.64 4.10
C SER A 49 10.85 -4.29 3.71
N PHE A 50 11.02 -3.12 3.10
CA PHE A 50 12.32 -2.55 2.75
C PHE A 50 12.43 -1.15 3.35
N ALA A 51 13.60 -0.88 3.94
CA ALA A 51 13.90 0.41 4.53
C ALA A 51 15.38 0.72 4.35
N SER A 52 15.67 1.85 3.71
CA SER A 52 17.01 2.39 3.49
C SER A 52 17.00 3.90 3.73
N PRO A 53 18.16 4.55 3.95
CA PRO A 53 18.21 6.00 4.20
C PRO A 53 17.28 6.85 3.32
N ARG A 54 17.08 6.48 2.05
CA ARG A 54 16.24 7.22 1.09
C ARG A 54 15.03 6.44 0.58
N ARG A 55 14.65 5.31 1.19
CA ARG A 55 13.52 4.49 0.69
C ARG A 55 12.72 3.83 1.80
N LEU A 56 11.40 3.86 1.64
CA LEU A 56 10.47 2.95 2.29
C LEU A 56 9.75 2.18 1.19
N ALA A 57 9.75 0.85 1.23
CA ALA A 57 9.04 0.06 0.22
C ALA A 57 8.47 -1.23 0.81
N VAL A 58 7.46 -1.75 0.11
CA VAL A 58 6.85 -3.05 0.40
C VAL A 58 6.65 -3.83 -0.88
N LEU A 59 7.01 -5.11 -0.85
CA LEU A 59 6.69 -6.09 -1.89
C LEU A 59 5.70 -7.10 -1.29
N ILE A 60 4.53 -7.23 -1.88
CA ILE A 60 3.47 -8.14 -1.46
C ILE A 60 3.30 -9.20 -2.53
N SER A 61 3.36 -10.47 -2.14
CA SER A 61 3.14 -11.60 -3.05
C SER A 61 1.65 -11.87 -3.28
N ASP A 62 1.33 -12.40 -4.46
CA ASP A 62 0.02 -12.96 -4.79
C ASP A 62 -1.14 -11.98 -4.53
N VAL A 63 -1.18 -10.89 -5.29
CA VAL A 63 -2.18 -9.82 -5.13
C VAL A 63 -3.19 -9.84 -6.26
N LEU A 64 -4.47 -9.84 -5.94
CA LEU A 64 -5.55 -9.75 -6.92
C LEU A 64 -5.58 -8.36 -7.57
N ASP A 65 -5.92 -8.30 -8.86
CA ASP A 65 -6.24 -7.03 -9.53
C ASP A 65 -7.65 -6.52 -9.18
N GLN A 66 -8.55 -7.44 -8.84
CA GLN A 66 -9.88 -7.19 -8.32
C GLN A 66 -10.26 -8.25 -7.29
N ALA A 67 -10.83 -7.81 -6.17
CA ALA A 67 -11.38 -8.72 -5.19
C ALA A 67 -12.58 -9.51 -5.77
N PRO A 68 -12.94 -10.67 -5.22
CA PRO A 68 -14.13 -11.39 -5.63
C PRO A 68 -15.38 -10.53 -5.44
N ASP A 69 -16.32 -10.67 -6.37
CA ASP A 69 -17.67 -10.12 -6.20
C ASP A 69 -18.35 -10.80 -5.01
N TYR A 70 -19.19 -10.05 -4.29
CA TYR A 70 -19.81 -10.53 -3.06
C TYR A 70 -21.30 -10.20 -3.01
N PRO A 71 -22.12 -11.09 -2.41
CA PRO A 71 -23.54 -10.83 -2.26
C PRO A 71 -23.78 -9.70 -1.27
N VAL A 72 -24.66 -8.77 -1.63
CA VAL A 72 -25.13 -7.68 -0.77
C VAL A 72 -26.63 -7.79 -0.60
N ARG A 73 -27.08 -7.66 0.64
CA ARG A 73 -28.48 -7.69 1.02
C ARG A 73 -28.90 -6.32 1.54
N GLU A 74 -29.50 -5.53 0.67
CA GLU A 74 -29.94 -4.17 0.97
C GLU A 74 -31.37 -4.16 1.51
N LYS A 75 -31.56 -3.60 2.71
CA LYS A 75 -32.90 -3.41 3.26
C LYS A 75 -33.59 -2.27 2.51
N LEU A 76 -34.74 -2.56 1.90
CA LEU A 76 -35.54 -1.56 1.21
C LEU A 76 -36.46 -0.83 2.19
N LEU A 77 -37.58 -1.46 2.55
CA LEU A 77 -38.63 -0.87 3.38
C LEU A 77 -39.37 -1.96 4.15
N PRO A 78 -39.96 -1.65 5.33
CA PRO A 78 -40.96 -2.51 5.96
C PRO A 78 -42.12 -2.83 4.99
N LEU A 79 -42.65 -4.06 5.06
CA LEU A 79 -43.71 -4.50 4.17
C LEU A 79 -44.97 -3.63 4.30
N SER A 80 -45.22 -3.10 5.50
CA SER A 80 -46.35 -2.21 5.83
C SER A 80 -46.40 -0.90 5.04
N ILE A 81 -45.28 -0.47 4.45
CA ILE A 81 -45.20 0.77 3.65
C ILE A 81 -44.62 0.53 2.24
N ALA A 82 -44.31 -0.72 1.90
CA ALA A 82 -43.71 -1.09 0.63
C ALA A 82 -44.74 -1.08 -0.52
N PHE A 83 -46.00 -1.35 -0.22
CA PHE A 83 -47.11 -1.40 -1.18
C PHE A 83 -48.23 -0.45 -0.79
N ASP A 84 -48.96 0.04 -1.78
CA ASP A 84 -50.19 0.80 -1.57
C ASP A 84 -51.40 -0.12 -1.32
N ALA A 85 -52.58 0.48 -1.10
CA ALA A 85 -53.81 -0.25 -0.85
C ALA A 85 -54.26 -1.15 -2.02
N GLN A 86 -53.72 -0.94 -3.23
CA GLN A 86 -54.01 -1.71 -4.43
C GLN A 86 -52.95 -2.80 -4.69
N GLY A 87 -51.98 -2.98 -3.78
CA GLY A 87 -50.89 -3.94 -3.93
C GLY A 87 -49.82 -3.51 -4.93
N LYS A 88 -49.83 -2.25 -5.38
CA LYS A 88 -48.79 -1.69 -6.25
C LYS A 88 -47.63 -1.14 -5.42
N PRO A 89 -46.41 -1.08 -5.97
CA PRO A 89 -45.26 -0.57 -5.23
C PRO A 89 -45.48 0.89 -4.85
N SER A 90 -45.21 1.21 -3.59
CA SER A 90 -45.38 2.56 -3.07
C SER A 90 -44.33 3.50 -3.68
N GLN A 91 -44.62 4.81 -3.69
CA GLN A 91 -43.67 5.81 -4.17
C GLN A 91 -42.35 5.77 -3.38
N ALA A 92 -42.40 5.40 -2.09
CA ALA A 92 -41.21 5.23 -1.27
C ALA A 92 -40.35 4.06 -1.76
N LEU A 93 -40.98 2.92 -2.11
CA LEU A 93 -40.27 1.75 -2.62
C LEU A 93 -39.56 2.08 -3.95
N THR A 94 -40.28 2.73 -4.87
CA THR A 94 -39.69 3.16 -6.16
C THR A 94 -38.52 4.12 -5.95
N LYS A 95 -38.68 5.14 -5.09
CA LYS A 95 -37.58 6.08 -4.79
C LYS A 95 -36.36 5.37 -4.18
N LYS A 96 -36.58 4.38 -3.31
CA LYS A 96 -35.49 3.60 -2.71
C LYS A 96 -34.76 2.76 -3.74
N LEU A 97 -35.47 2.06 -4.62
CA LEU A 97 -34.89 1.29 -5.72
C LEU A 97 -34.08 2.17 -6.69
N VAL A 98 -34.62 3.34 -7.06
CA VAL A 98 -33.90 4.34 -7.87
C VAL A 98 -32.63 4.80 -7.17
N SER A 99 -32.68 5.09 -5.86
CA SER A 99 -31.50 5.54 -5.10
C SER A 99 -30.40 4.49 -5.01
N LEU A 100 -30.76 3.21 -5.14
CA LEU A 100 -29.82 2.08 -5.19
C LEU A 100 -29.38 1.74 -6.62
N GLY A 101 -29.83 2.48 -7.64
CA GLY A 101 -29.48 2.23 -9.04
C GLY A 101 -30.23 1.09 -9.71
N HIS A 102 -31.33 0.62 -9.11
CA HIS A 102 -32.10 -0.53 -9.61
C HIS A 102 -33.59 -0.17 -9.87
N PRO A 103 -33.89 0.86 -10.68
CA PRO A 103 -35.25 1.39 -10.87
C PRO A 103 -36.23 0.37 -11.46
N ASP A 104 -35.74 -0.55 -12.28
CA ASP A 104 -36.55 -1.51 -13.05
C ASP A 104 -36.61 -2.90 -12.39
N THR A 105 -36.26 -3.01 -11.10
CA THR A 105 -36.27 -4.30 -10.39
C THR A 105 -37.69 -4.88 -10.33
N PRO A 106 -37.90 -6.09 -10.87
CA PRO A 106 -39.17 -6.79 -10.72
C PRO A 106 -39.49 -7.08 -9.25
N LEU A 107 -40.74 -6.88 -8.85
CA LEU A 107 -41.15 -7.04 -7.43
C LEU A 107 -41.04 -8.47 -6.90
N ASP A 108 -41.11 -9.46 -7.78
CA ASP A 108 -40.94 -10.88 -7.48
C ASP A 108 -39.47 -11.27 -7.22
N GLN A 109 -38.51 -10.42 -7.59
CA GLN A 109 -37.10 -10.57 -7.25
C GLN A 109 -36.74 -9.98 -5.87
N LEU A 110 -37.68 -9.26 -5.23
CA LEU A 110 -37.47 -8.71 -3.89
C LEU A 110 -37.71 -9.80 -2.85
N GLU A 111 -36.73 -9.99 -1.97
CA GLU A 111 -36.84 -10.94 -0.87
C GLU A 111 -37.72 -10.33 0.24
N ARG A 112 -38.71 -11.09 0.71
CA ARG A 112 -39.46 -10.79 1.94
C ARG A 112 -38.82 -11.53 3.09
N SER A 113 -38.56 -10.83 4.19
CA SER A 113 -37.93 -11.43 5.36
C SER A 113 -38.29 -10.71 6.65
N GLY A 114 -38.33 -11.47 7.74
CA GLY A 114 -38.79 -11.04 9.06
C GLY A 114 -40.18 -11.59 9.39
N GLU A 115 -40.71 -11.22 10.55
CA GLU A 115 -42.00 -11.71 11.05
C GLU A 115 -42.87 -10.56 11.58
N GLY A 116 -44.18 -10.63 11.30
CA GLY A 116 -45.17 -9.69 11.77
C GLY A 116 -44.84 -8.24 11.40
N LYS A 117 -44.77 -7.36 12.40
CA LYS A 117 -44.49 -5.92 12.18
C LYS A 117 -43.05 -5.62 11.72
N ASN A 118 -42.15 -6.59 11.81
CA ASN A 118 -40.74 -6.44 11.40
C ASN A 118 -40.45 -6.97 10.00
N GLU A 119 -41.46 -7.47 9.29
CA GLU A 119 -41.31 -7.93 7.91
C GLU A 119 -40.91 -6.77 6.99
N ALA A 120 -39.91 -7.00 6.13
CA ALA A 120 -39.37 -6.01 5.21
C ALA A 120 -39.01 -6.63 3.87
N LEU A 121 -38.98 -5.78 2.85
CA LEU A 121 -38.41 -6.10 1.55
C LEU A 121 -36.90 -5.86 1.56
N TYR A 122 -36.19 -6.76 0.90
CA TYR A 122 -34.76 -6.71 0.68
C TYR A 122 -34.46 -6.85 -0.81
N LEU A 123 -33.43 -6.14 -1.25
CA LEU A 123 -32.83 -6.30 -2.57
C LEU A 123 -31.53 -7.08 -2.40
N ASN A 124 -31.46 -8.25 -3.02
CA ASN A 124 -30.24 -9.05 -3.06
C ASN A 124 -29.52 -8.75 -4.38
N THR A 125 -28.32 -8.19 -4.29
CA THR A 125 -27.48 -7.88 -5.44
C THR A 125 -26.10 -8.51 -5.28
N ILE A 126 -25.34 -8.52 -6.36
CA ILE A 126 -23.92 -8.86 -6.33
C ILE A 126 -23.16 -7.54 -6.48
N ALA A 127 -22.40 -7.17 -5.45
CA ALA A 127 -21.51 -6.02 -5.53
C ALA A 127 -20.19 -6.44 -6.17
N THR A 128 -19.69 -5.58 -7.06
CA THR A 128 -18.38 -5.77 -7.68
C THR A 128 -17.27 -5.61 -6.64
N GLY A 129 -16.33 -6.56 -6.62
CA GLY A 129 -15.20 -6.50 -5.71
C GLY A 129 -14.30 -5.26 -5.91
N ALA A 130 -13.58 -4.88 -4.86
CA ALA A 130 -12.69 -3.72 -4.89
C ALA A 130 -11.59 -3.89 -5.95
N ARG A 131 -11.29 -2.82 -6.70
CA ARG A 131 -10.17 -2.81 -7.66
C ARG A 131 -8.87 -2.43 -6.94
N LEU A 132 -7.78 -3.13 -7.30
CA LEU A 132 -6.46 -2.94 -6.69
C LEU A 132 -6.01 -1.49 -6.70
N GLU A 133 -6.13 -0.80 -7.83
CA GLU A 133 -5.65 0.57 -7.99
C GLU A 133 -6.34 1.54 -7.02
N SER A 134 -7.68 1.50 -6.94
CA SER A 134 -8.44 2.34 -6.02
C SER A 134 -8.20 1.98 -4.55
N ALA A 135 -8.10 0.69 -4.23
CA ALA A 135 -7.82 0.23 -2.88
C ALA A 135 -6.40 0.61 -2.42
N LEU A 136 -5.40 0.48 -3.30
CA LEU A 136 -4.02 0.85 -3.03
C LEU A 136 -3.88 2.37 -2.88
N GLN A 137 -4.57 3.16 -3.70
CA GLN A 137 -4.61 4.62 -3.58
C GLN A 137 -5.08 5.05 -2.18
N GLN A 138 -6.18 4.46 -1.70
CA GLN A 138 -6.70 4.74 -0.37
C GLN A 138 -5.76 4.23 0.74
N ALA A 139 -5.21 3.03 0.57
CA ALA A 139 -4.27 2.44 1.52
C ALA A 139 -3.00 3.28 1.67
N LEU A 140 -2.44 3.80 0.57
CA LEU A 140 -1.25 4.64 0.59
C LEU A 140 -1.49 5.96 1.33
N ILE A 141 -2.60 6.65 1.04
CA ILE A 141 -2.96 7.89 1.74
C ILE A 141 -3.10 7.61 3.24
N ALA A 142 -3.89 6.61 3.62
CA ALA A 142 -4.11 6.27 5.02
C ALA A 142 -2.81 5.84 5.73
N ALA A 143 -1.92 5.12 5.04
CA ALA A 143 -0.65 4.71 5.60
C ALA A 143 0.25 5.93 5.86
N ILE A 144 0.37 6.85 4.90
CA ILE A 144 1.13 8.10 5.04
C ILE A 144 0.64 8.92 6.23
N ASP A 145 -0.69 9.10 6.36
CA ASP A 145 -1.32 9.91 7.42
C ASP A 145 -1.12 9.32 8.83
N HIS A 146 -0.81 8.03 8.93
CA HIS A 146 -0.68 7.31 10.20
C HIS A 146 0.74 6.81 10.49
N LEU A 147 1.73 7.18 9.68
CA LEU A 147 3.12 6.83 9.97
C LEU A 147 3.58 7.47 11.30
N PRO A 148 4.36 6.74 12.12
CA PRO A 148 4.87 7.24 13.39
C PRO A 148 6.06 8.21 13.20
N ILE A 149 5.81 9.33 12.52
CA ILE A 149 6.81 10.37 12.23
C ILE A 149 6.88 11.33 13.40
N ALA A 150 8.02 11.36 14.10
CA ALA A 150 8.19 12.21 15.28
C ALA A 150 8.17 13.72 14.96
N LYS A 151 8.59 14.11 13.75
CA LYS A 151 8.60 15.50 13.30
C LYS A 151 8.29 15.57 11.81
N MET A 152 7.12 16.11 11.48
CA MET A 152 6.72 16.35 10.09
C MET A 152 7.48 17.54 9.51
N MET A 153 7.81 17.45 8.22
CA MET A 153 8.35 18.54 7.42
C MET A 153 7.30 18.95 6.40
N HIS A 154 6.99 20.25 6.36
CA HIS A 154 6.14 20.85 5.33
C HIS A 154 7.03 21.38 4.21
N TYR A 155 6.69 21.11 2.97
CA TYR A 155 7.42 21.58 1.81
C TYR A 155 6.49 21.71 0.60
N GLN A 156 6.91 22.51 -0.36
CA GLN A 156 6.18 22.76 -1.59
C GLN A 156 6.67 21.83 -2.70
N ILE A 157 5.75 21.30 -3.49
CA ILE A 157 6.04 20.53 -4.70
C ILE A 157 5.28 21.12 -5.89
N THR A 158 5.92 21.14 -7.05
CA THR A 158 5.24 21.46 -8.31
C THR A 158 4.62 20.19 -8.86
N VAL A 159 3.29 20.14 -8.88
CA VAL A 159 2.54 19.00 -9.44
C VAL A 159 2.52 19.05 -10.97
N PRO A 160 2.14 17.96 -11.67
CA PRO A 160 2.17 17.91 -13.14
C PRO A 160 1.38 19.02 -13.86
N SER A 161 0.35 19.58 -13.22
CA SER A 161 -0.41 20.72 -13.75
C SER A 161 0.35 22.05 -13.74
N GLY A 162 1.53 22.10 -13.11
CA GLY A 162 2.31 23.31 -12.87
C GLY A 162 1.90 24.08 -11.61
N ALA A 163 0.85 23.63 -10.90
CA ALA A 163 0.47 24.21 -9.62
C ALA A 163 1.50 23.86 -8.52
N ILE A 164 1.60 24.73 -7.52
CA ILE A 164 2.39 24.46 -6.32
C ILE A 164 1.44 23.94 -5.24
N GLU A 165 1.75 22.78 -4.69
CA GLU A 165 1.02 22.18 -3.57
C GLU A 165 1.91 22.10 -2.33
N GLU A 166 1.33 22.33 -1.16
CA GLU A 166 1.99 22.10 0.11
C GLU A 166 1.72 20.66 0.56
N VAL A 167 2.79 19.92 0.84
CA VAL A 167 2.73 18.54 1.30
C VAL A 167 3.53 18.38 2.59
N GLN A 168 3.20 17.34 3.36
CA GLN A 168 3.91 17.03 4.60
C GLN A 168 4.37 15.57 4.62
N PHE A 169 5.63 15.36 4.97
CA PHE A 169 6.19 14.02 5.17
C PHE A 169 7.43 14.08 6.08
N ALA A 170 8.03 12.92 6.40
CA ALA A 170 9.25 12.87 7.21
C ALA A 170 10.42 13.63 6.55
N ARG A 171 10.48 13.56 5.21
CA ARG A 171 11.46 14.21 4.32
C ARG A 171 10.85 14.37 2.94
N PRO A 172 11.38 15.26 2.08
CA PRO A 172 10.93 15.36 0.69
C PRO A 172 10.93 14.00 -0.01
N VAL A 173 9.77 13.62 -0.52
CA VAL A 173 9.59 12.48 -1.42
C VAL A 173 9.83 12.98 -2.84
N HIS A 174 10.56 12.20 -3.63
CA HIS A 174 10.93 12.55 -5.00
C HIS A 174 10.26 11.67 -6.04
N ARG A 175 10.02 10.39 -5.70
CA ARG A 175 9.43 9.42 -6.62
C ARG A 175 8.58 8.41 -5.86
N ILE A 176 7.55 7.92 -6.54
CA ILE A 176 6.75 6.80 -6.11
C ILE A 176 6.85 5.71 -7.18
N ILE A 177 7.06 4.46 -6.75
CA ILE A 177 6.81 3.30 -7.61
C ILE A 177 5.53 2.62 -7.15
N ALA A 178 4.65 2.26 -8.08
CA ALA A 178 3.52 1.39 -7.85
C ALA A 178 3.39 0.40 -9.02
N LEU A 179 3.75 -0.87 -8.80
CA LEU A 179 3.74 -1.93 -9.82
C LEU A 179 2.92 -3.13 -9.36
N HIS A 180 2.11 -3.68 -10.25
CA HIS A 180 1.50 -5.00 -10.11
C HIS A 180 2.09 -5.92 -11.19
N GLY A 181 3.02 -6.80 -10.80
CA GLY A 181 3.96 -7.45 -11.72
C GLY A 181 4.79 -6.40 -12.45
N SER A 182 4.68 -6.35 -13.78
CA SER A 182 5.32 -5.33 -14.63
C SER A 182 4.40 -4.15 -14.97
N LYS A 183 3.14 -4.16 -14.54
CA LYS A 183 2.14 -3.13 -14.86
C LYS A 183 2.24 -1.98 -13.85
N THR A 184 2.42 -0.75 -14.34
CA THR A 184 2.30 0.45 -13.51
C THR A 184 0.84 0.73 -13.16
N LEU A 185 0.58 1.00 -11.89
CA LEU A 185 -0.73 1.42 -11.38
C LEU A 185 -0.81 2.94 -11.35
N ALA A 186 -1.96 3.51 -11.73
CA ALA A 186 -2.18 4.96 -11.66
C ALA A 186 -2.48 5.37 -10.21
N ILE A 187 -1.41 5.65 -9.47
CA ILE A 187 -1.43 6.07 -8.07
C ILE A 187 -0.82 7.46 -7.96
N HIS A 188 -1.41 8.32 -7.15
CA HIS A 188 -0.92 9.67 -6.88
C HIS A 188 -0.87 9.94 -5.37
N ALA A 189 0.27 10.37 -4.84
CA ALA A 189 0.38 10.79 -3.45
C ALA A 189 1.52 11.80 -3.27
N LEU A 190 1.40 12.67 -2.28
CA LEU A 190 2.44 13.67 -1.95
C LEU A 190 2.83 14.54 -3.16
N GLY A 191 1.87 14.83 -4.05
CA GLY A 191 2.06 15.59 -5.28
C GLY A 191 2.79 14.84 -6.40
N ILE A 192 2.95 13.51 -6.28
CA ILE A 192 3.76 12.68 -7.18
C ILE A 192 2.91 11.55 -7.78
N ASP A 193 2.96 11.43 -9.10
CA ASP A 193 2.44 10.27 -9.82
C ASP A 193 3.42 9.09 -9.72
N ALA A 194 2.86 7.92 -9.43
CA ALA A 194 3.62 6.69 -9.40
C ALA A 194 4.12 6.30 -10.80
N SER A 195 5.32 5.75 -10.84
CA SER A 195 5.94 5.27 -12.07
C SER A 195 6.66 3.93 -11.83
N LYS A 196 7.61 3.62 -12.70
CA LYS A 196 8.55 2.50 -12.55
C LYS A 196 10.00 2.95 -12.36
N GLN A 197 10.21 4.26 -12.15
CA GLN A 197 11.52 4.87 -12.00
C GLN A 197 11.88 5.06 -10.53
N THR A 198 13.09 4.65 -10.18
CA THR A 198 13.74 4.95 -8.91
C THR A 198 15.17 5.41 -9.21
N GLU A 199 16.02 5.42 -8.20
CA GLU A 199 17.43 5.77 -8.30
C GLU A 199 18.26 4.71 -7.60
N GLY A 200 19.46 4.44 -8.12
CA GLY A 200 20.45 3.63 -7.42
C GLY A 200 21.14 4.39 -6.28
N HIS A 201 22.29 3.89 -5.86
CA HIS A 201 23.13 4.57 -4.87
C HIS A 201 23.56 5.96 -5.38
N ARG A 202 23.46 6.99 -4.52
CA ARG A 202 23.76 8.38 -4.90
C ARG A 202 25.14 8.57 -5.53
N PHE A 203 26.14 7.82 -5.05
CA PHE A 203 27.53 7.95 -5.49
C PHE A 203 28.10 6.73 -6.23
N LEU A 204 27.49 5.55 -6.05
CA LEU A 204 28.07 4.27 -6.50
C LEU A 204 27.31 3.68 -7.69
N SER A 205 26.37 4.43 -8.25
CA SER A 205 25.53 4.00 -9.37
C SER A 205 25.44 5.10 -10.43
N SER A 206 24.89 4.77 -11.59
CA SER A 206 24.63 5.72 -12.68
C SER A 206 23.40 6.62 -12.43
N GLY A 207 22.77 6.55 -11.25
CA GLY A 207 21.61 7.36 -10.89
C GLY A 207 20.28 6.67 -11.21
N MET A 208 19.44 7.33 -12.00
CA MET A 208 18.06 6.89 -12.28
C MET A 208 18.03 5.51 -12.93
N MET A 209 17.06 4.68 -12.52
CA MET A 209 16.90 3.34 -13.02
C MET A 209 15.44 2.91 -13.05
N THR A 210 15.14 1.92 -13.90
CA THR A 210 13.79 1.38 -14.08
C THR A 210 13.66 0.00 -13.43
N ILE A 211 12.66 -0.15 -12.57
CA ILE A 211 12.22 -1.46 -12.08
C ILE A 211 11.31 -2.09 -13.14
N ARG A 212 11.70 -3.25 -13.65
CA ARG A 212 11.00 -3.89 -14.77
C ARG A 212 9.77 -4.67 -14.32
N ASP A 213 9.89 -5.31 -13.17
CA ASP A 213 8.86 -6.11 -12.54
C ASP A 213 9.01 -6.03 -11.02
N ALA A 214 7.90 -6.05 -10.30
CA ALA A 214 7.86 -6.03 -8.85
C ALA A 214 8.78 -7.08 -8.19
N GLN A 215 8.89 -8.29 -8.75
CA GLN A 215 9.76 -9.35 -8.22
C GLN A 215 11.26 -9.04 -8.33
N GLN A 216 11.63 -8.22 -9.31
CA GLN A 216 13.04 -7.91 -9.58
C GLN A 216 13.57 -6.77 -8.73
N TYR A 217 12.70 -6.10 -7.96
CA TYR A 217 12.99 -4.89 -7.19
C TYR A 217 14.33 -4.94 -6.45
N GLU A 218 14.48 -5.91 -5.55
CA GLU A 218 15.65 -6.01 -4.70
C GLU A 218 16.92 -6.30 -5.51
N SER A 219 16.86 -7.27 -6.44
CA SER A 219 18.02 -7.64 -7.28
C SER A 219 18.49 -6.51 -8.21
N GLN A 220 17.56 -5.70 -8.75
CA GLN A 220 17.89 -4.56 -9.59
C GLN A 220 18.52 -3.44 -8.75
N LEU A 221 18.00 -3.18 -7.55
CA LEU A 221 18.60 -2.22 -6.61
C LEU A 221 19.99 -2.65 -6.15
N GLU A 222 20.19 -3.94 -5.86
CA GLU A 222 21.51 -4.47 -5.50
C GLU A 222 22.53 -4.26 -6.63
N SER A 223 22.12 -4.47 -7.88
CA SER A 223 22.93 -4.19 -9.08
C SER A 223 23.30 -2.70 -9.21
N ALA A 224 22.47 -1.82 -8.67
CA ALA A 224 22.70 -0.37 -8.57
C ALA A 224 23.27 0.05 -7.21
N LYS A 225 23.93 -0.87 -6.50
CA LYS A 225 24.60 -0.64 -5.21
C LYS A 225 23.63 -0.19 -4.11
N VAL A 226 22.47 -0.82 -3.98
CA VAL A 226 21.53 -0.56 -2.88
C VAL A 226 21.06 -1.90 -2.30
N ILE A 227 21.39 -2.18 -1.05
CA ILE A 227 20.83 -3.31 -0.31
C ILE A 227 19.54 -2.82 0.36
N ALA A 228 18.39 -2.90 -0.32
CA ALA A 228 17.15 -2.28 0.15
C ALA A 228 16.62 -2.87 1.47
N SER A 229 16.79 -4.18 1.67
CA SER A 229 16.34 -4.85 2.90
C SER A 229 17.21 -4.46 4.09
N PHE A 230 16.57 -3.89 5.12
CA PHE A 230 17.24 -3.52 6.36
C PHE A 230 17.90 -4.74 7.02
N GLY A 231 17.17 -5.86 7.10
CA GLY A 231 17.65 -7.10 7.71
C GLY A 231 18.86 -7.68 6.97
N LYS A 232 18.80 -7.75 5.62
CA LYS A 232 19.95 -8.20 4.81
C LYS A 232 21.15 -7.28 4.99
N ARG A 233 20.94 -5.97 4.99
CA ARG A 233 22.02 -5.00 5.15
C ARG A 233 22.66 -5.10 6.53
N ARG A 234 21.87 -5.23 7.59
CA ARG A 234 22.35 -5.44 8.97
C ARG A 234 23.22 -6.69 9.07
N ALA A 235 22.73 -7.82 8.55
CA ALA A 235 23.45 -9.09 8.56
C ALA A 235 24.75 -9.02 7.74
N TYR A 236 24.74 -8.30 6.62
CA TYR A 236 25.95 -8.05 5.84
C TYR A 236 26.98 -7.26 6.65
N ILE A 237 26.59 -6.14 7.28
CA ILE A 237 27.49 -5.32 8.11
C ILE A 237 28.11 -6.16 9.23
N GLU A 238 27.28 -6.93 9.94
CA GLU A 238 27.73 -7.80 11.02
C GLU A 238 28.75 -8.85 10.54
N SER A 239 28.44 -9.56 9.45
CA SER A 239 29.35 -10.54 8.83
C SER A 239 30.68 -9.92 8.43
N GLU A 240 30.66 -8.77 7.74
CA GLU A 240 31.89 -8.14 7.24
C GLU A 240 32.74 -7.55 8.36
N LEU A 241 32.14 -7.00 9.42
CA LEU A 241 32.87 -6.58 10.61
C LEU A 241 33.57 -7.74 11.30
N GLN A 242 32.89 -8.88 11.46
CA GLN A 242 33.48 -10.08 12.07
C GLN A 242 34.65 -10.61 11.24
N LYS A 243 34.55 -10.62 9.91
CA LYS A 243 35.67 -10.97 9.03
C LYS A 243 36.85 -10.01 9.17
N ALA A 244 36.57 -8.70 9.24
CA ALA A 244 37.60 -7.68 9.36
C ALA A 244 38.31 -7.68 10.73
N ALA A 245 37.67 -8.22 11.77
CA ALA A 245 38.18 -8.19 13.13
C ALA A 245 39.46 -9.00 13.35
N LYS A 246 39.80 -9.97 12.47
CA LYS A 246 41.04 -10.78 12.54
C LYS A 246 41.35 -11.34 13.94
N GLY A 247 40.32 -11.80 14.66
CA GLY A 247 40.46 -12.34 16.02
C GLY A 247 40.26 -11.33 17.17
N LEU A 248 40.03 -10.06 16.86
CA LEU A 248 39.58 -9.05 17.83
C LEU A 248 38.08 -9.19 18.09
N ARG A 249 37.63 -8.71 19.26
CA ARG A 249 36.20 -8.63 19.59
C ARG A 249 35.59 -7.38 18.97
N VAL A 250 34.64 -7.56 18.05
CA VAL A 250 33.83 -6.44 17.52
C VAL A 250 32.89 -5.93 18.61
N LEU A 251 32.91 -4.61 18.86
CA LEU A 251 31.96 -3.94 19.72
C LEU A 251 30.80 -3.41 18.87
N MET A 252 29.70 -4.15 18.84
CA MET A 252 28.50 -3.83 18.05
C MET A 252 27.22 -3.99 18.87
N PRO A 253 26.94 -3.09 19.84
CA PRO A 253 25.64 -3.08 20.51
C PRO A 253 24.50 -2.98 19.49
N ASP A 254 23.39 -3.71 19.70
CA ASP A 254 22.32 -3.81 18.70
C ASP A 254 21.78 -2.46 18.25
N ALA A 255 21.58 -1.52 19.17
CA ALA A 255 21.10 -0.17 18.85
C ALA A 255 22.08 0.59 17.94
N LEU A 256 23.39 0.42 18.14
CA LEU A 256 24.41 1.05 17.30
C LEU A 256 24.44 0.39 15.92
N LEU A 257 24.35 -0.94 15.85
CA LEU A 257 24.32 -1.67 14.58
C LEU A 257 23.07 -1.30 13.76
N ASP A 258 21.91 -1.17 14.40
CA ASP A 258 20.68 -0.71 13.76
C ASP A 258 20.81 0.74 13.26
N GLU A 259 21.41 1.64 14.04
CA GLU A 259 21.67 3.02 13.63
C GLU A 259 22.63 3.09 12.43
N VAL A 260 23.75 2.36 12.47
CA VAL A 260 24.70 2.29 11.34
C VAL A 260 24.04 1.70 10.10
N THR A 261 23.23 0.65 10.25
CA THR A 261 22.46 0.05 9.16
C THR A 261 21.51 1.07 8.51
N ALA A 262 20.90 1.94 9.34
CA ALA A 262 20.00 2.99 8.88
C ALA A 262 20.69 4.18 8.19
N LEU A 263 22.01 4.32 8.28
CA LEU A 263 22.77 5.44 7.71
C LEU A 263 23.31 5.19 6.29
N VAL A 264 23.37 3.93 5.86
CA VAL A 264 23.98 3.56 4.57
C VAL A 264 23.08 2.66 3.74
N GLU A 265 23.14 2.80 2.42
CA GLU A 265 22.42 1.92 1.48
C GLU A 265 23.29 0.76 1.00
N TYR A 266 24.61 0.96 0.95
CA TYR A 266 25.59 -0.03 0.53
C TYR A 266 26.85 0.09 1.41
N PRO A 267 26.93 -0.71 2.48
CA PRO A 267 28.02 -0.62 3.45
C PRO A 267 29.36 -1.08 2.87
N ALA A 268 30.42 -0.36 3.24
CA ALA A 268 31.82 -0.77 3.03
C ALA A 268 32.53 -0.76 4.38
N ILE A 269 33.30 -1.81 4.68
CA ILE A 269 34.07 -1.92 5.92
C ILE A 269 35.50 -1.44 5.68
N TYR A 270 35.94 -0.50 6.51
CA TYR A 270 37.32 -0.02 6.52
C TYR A 270 38.06 -0.69 7.67
N SER A 271 39.15 -1.38 7.36
CA SER A 271 40.09 -1.88 8.38
C SER A 271 41.05 -0.77 8.76
N CYS A 272 41.27 -0.59 10.07
CA CYS A 272 42.34 0.24 10.61
C CYS A 272 43.73 -0.33 10.29
#